data_AF-A0A3M1KQ71-F1
#
_entry.id   AF-A0A3M1KQ71-F1
#
_cell.length_a   1.000
_cell.length_b   1.000
_cell.length_c   1.000
_cell.angle_alpha   90.00
_cell.angle_beta   90.00
_cell.angle_gamma   90.00
#
_symmetry.space_group_name_H-M   'P 1'
#
loop_
_entity.id
_entity.type
_entity.pdbx_description
1 polymer ?
#
loop_
_entity_poly.entity_id
_entity_poly.type
_entity_poly.pdbx_seq_one_letter_code
_entity_poly.pdbx_strand_id
1 'polypeptide(L)'
;MSLEATVAEASIKGNLEQFLIVLSVSLTVATVSRVFTWFRQIPYTLLLVIVGLGLAFIDVRLVNLSPELILEIFLPPLLFEAAWNIRWRSLKENFLPITLFAVVGVIISVIGIAFALNTFTGLPLAIALLVGASLSATDPVSVVALFRELGASKRLTILMEGESL
;
A
#
# COMPACT_ATOMS: atom_id res chain seq x y z
N MET A 1 -13.72 -33.49 17.19
CA MET A 1 -12.70 -33.70 16.14
C MET A 1 -13.25 -33.55 14.71
N SER A 2 -14.36 -34.20 14.31
CA SER A 2 -14.93 -34.05 12.94
C SER A 2 -15.67 -32.73 12.68
N LEU A 3 -16.27 -32.12 13.70
CA LEU A 3 -17.01 -30.84 13.58
C LEU A 3 -16.08 -29.61 13.49
N GLU A 4 -14.93 -29.62 14.16
CA GLU A 4 -13.94 -28.53 14.06
C GLU A 4 -13.25 -28.52 12.69
N ALA A 5 -12.95 -29.71 12.15
CA ALA A 5 -12.34 -29.85 10.83
C ALA A 5 -13.26 -29.35 9.70
N THR A 6 -14.56 -29.64 9.77
CA THR A 6 -15.55 -29.22 8.77
C THR A 6 -15.86 -27.72 8.83
N VAL A 7 -15.85 -27.12 10.03
CA VAL A 7 -15.96 -25.66 10.20
C VAL A 7 -14.71 -24.95 9.69
N ALA A 8 -13.52 -25.51 9.92
CA ALA A 8 -12.26 -24.97 9.40
C ALA A 8 -12.20 -25.06 7.86
N GLU A 9 -12.59 -26.18 7.26
CA GLU A 9 -12.65 -26.35 5.80
C GLU A 9 -13.63 -25.38 5.13
N ALA A 10 -14.81 -25.18 5.71
CA ALA A 10 -15.80 -24.24 5.19
C ALA A 10 -15.32 -22.78 5.25
N SER A 11 -14.60 -22.41 6.32
CA SER A 11 -14.00 -21.07 6.48
C SER A 11 -12.86 -20.83 5.48
N ILE A 12 -11.97 -21.80 5.30
CA ILE A 12 -10.87 -21.72 4.33
C ILE A 12 -11.41 -21.57 2.91
N LYS A 13 -12.44 -22.35 2.54
CA LYS A 13 -13.06 -22.25 1.21
C LYS A 13 -13.68 -20.88 0.97
N GLY A 14 -14.38 -20.32 1.96
CA GLY A 14 -14.97 -18.97 1.86
C GLY A 14 -13.91 -17.87 1.67
N ASN A 15 -12.81 -17.94 2.43
CA ASN A 15 -11.71 -16.99 2.30
C ASN A 15 -11.00 -17.10 0.94
N LEU A 16 -10.87 -18.32 0.40
CA LEU A 16 -10.29 -18.55 -0.92
C LEU A 16 -11.18 -18.03 -2.05
N GLU A 17 -12.49 -18.27 -2.00
CA GLU A 17 -13.43 -17.71 -3.00
C GLU A 17 -13.41 -16.19 -2.99
N GLN A 18 -13.41 -15.59 -1.80
CA GLN A 18 -13.25 -14.16 -1.61
C GLN A 18 -11.93 -13.63 -2.19
N PHE A 19 -10.80 -14.28 -1.88
CA PHE A 19 -9.50 -13.91 -2.41
C PHE A 19 -9.49 -13.95 -3.95
N LEU A 20 -10.04 -15.01 -4.55
CA LEU A 20 -10.14 -15.14 -6.01
C LEU A 20 -10.98 -14.04 -6.64
N ILE A 21 -12.07 -13.62 -5.99
CA ILE A 21 -12.90 -12.51 -6.45
C ILE A 21 -12.11 -11.20 -6.45
N VAL A 22 -11.43 -10.85 -5.33
CA VAL A 22 -10.59 -9.65 -5.28
C VAL A 22 -9.50 -9.68 -6.34
N LEU A 23 -8.84 -10.83 -6.50
CA LEU A 23 -7.80 -10.99 -7.50
C LEU A 23 -8.34 -10.81 -8.92
N SER A 24 -9.52 -11.36 -9.23
CA SER A 24 -10.14 -11.21 -10.55
C SER A 24 -10.58 -9.77 -10.85
N VAL A 25 -11.16 -9.06 -9.88
CA VAL A 25 -11.52 -7.64 -10.02
C VAL A 25 -10.27 -6.80 -10.21
N SER A 26 -9.25 -7.03 -9.39
CA SER A 26 -7.98 -6.30 -9.48
C SER A 26 -7.28 -6.53 -10.82
N LEU A 27 -7.25 -7.78 -11.32
CA LEU A 27 -6.73 -8.10 -12.65
C LEU A 27 -7.54 -7.42 -13.76
N THR A 28 -8.86 -7.40 -13.63
CA THR A 28 -9.75 -6.78 -14.61
C THR A 28 -9.47 -5.29 -14.70
N VAL A 29 -9.40 -4.60 -13.56
CA VAL A 29 -9.06 -3.16 -13.51
C VAL A 29 -7.68 -2.91 -14.11
N ALA A 30 -6.67 -3.70 -13.74
CA ALA A 30 -5.31 -3.58 -14.27
C ALA A 30 -5.24 -3.80 -15.80
N THR A 31 -5.99 -4.78 -16.32
CA THR A 31 -6.01 -5.13 -17.74
C THR A 31 -6.79 -4.09 -18.55
N VAL A 32 -7.97 -3.68 -18.09
CA VAL A 32 -8.79 -2.64 -18.74
C VAL A 32 -8.03 -1.32 -18.84
N SER A 33 -7.28 -0.96 -17.79
CA SER A 33 -6.44 0.24 -17.77
C SER A 33 -5.36 0.22 -18.86
N ARG A 34 -4.85 -0.97 -19.23
CA ARG A 34 -3.87 -1.12 -20.32
C ARG A 34 -4.50 -1.18 -21.71
N VAL A 35 -5.72 -1.69 -21.84
CA VAL A 35 -6.40 -1.87 -23.14
C VAL A 35 -7.08 -0.59 -23.62
N PHE A 36 -7.74 0.15 -22.73
CA PHE A 36 -8.43 1.39 -23.10
C PHE A 36 -7.47 2.58 -23.08
N THR A 37 -7.19 3.13 -24.27
CA THR A 37 -6.26 4.26 -24.47
C THR A 37 -6.68 5.55 -23.76
N TRP A 38 -7.96 5.72 -23.41
CA TRP A 38 -8.45 6.86 -22.63
C TRP A 38 -7.93 6.82 -21.18
N PHE A 39 -7.89 5.64 -20.56
CA PHE A 39 -7.40 5.49 -19.17
C PHE A 39 -5.88 5.47 -19.06
N ARG A 40 -5.17 5.43 -20.18
CA ARG A 40 -3.71 5.30 -20.23
C ARG A 40 -2.96 6.50 -19.60
N GLN A 41 -3.63 7.63 -19.41
CA GLN A 41 -3.05 8.81 -18.76
C GLN A 41 -3.23 8.80 -17.22
N ILE A 42 -4.01 7.86 -16.67
CA ILE A 42 -4.29 7.79 -15.24
C ILE A 42 -3.52 6.58 -14.66
N PRO A 43 -2.69 6.79 -13.63
CA PRO A 43 -2.01 5.71 -12.92
C PRO A 43 -2.97 4.63 -12.42
N TYR A 44 -2.59 3.36 -12.58
CA TYR A 44 -3.44 2.22 -12.24
C TYR A 44 -3.88 2.21 -10.76
N THR A 45 -3.03 2.70 -9.85
CA THR A 45 -3.33 2.78 -8.41
C THR A 45 -4.54 3.68 -8.13
N LEU A 46 -4.66 4.80 -8.85
CA LEU A 46 -5.82 5.70 -8.70
C LEU A 46 -7.09 5.04 -9.23
N LEU A 47 -7.00 4.30 -10.33
CA LEU A 47 -8.13 3.56 -10.88
C LEU A 47 -8.62 2.46 -9.93
N LEU A 48 -7.70 1.73 -9.28
CA LEU A 48 -8.06 0.75 -8.26
C LEU A 48 -8.81 1.38 -7.08
N VAL A 49 -8.35 2.54 -6.60
CA VAL A 49 -9.02 3.27 -5.50
C VAL A 49 -10.42 3.72 -5.92
N ILE A 50 -10.58 4.31 -7.12
CA ILE A 50 -11.87 4.78 -7.62
C ILE A 50 -12.85 3.62 -7.81
N VAL A 51 -12.40 2.50 -8.39
CA VAL A 51 -13.23 1.31 -8.57
C VAL A 51 -13.62 0.70 -7.23
N GLY A 52 -12.67 0.56 -6.30
CA GLY A 52 -12.96 0.07 -4.95
C GLY A 52 -13.97 0.95 -4.21
N LEU A 53 -13.84 2.27 -4.31
CA LEU A 53 -14.79 3.23 -3.75
C LEU A 53 -16.19 3.08 -4.39
N GLY A 54 -16.26 2.96 -5.72
CA GLY A 54 -17.52 2.75 -6.45
C GLY A 54 -18.21 1.45 -6.06
N LEU A 55 -17.45 0.36 -5.90
CA LEU A 55 -17.97 -0.93 -5.43
C LEU A 55 -18.51 -0.84 -4.00
N ALA A 56 -17.84 -0.08 -3.12
CA ALA A 56 -18.32 0.17 -1.76
C ALA A 56 -19.64 0.96 -1.74
N PHE A 57 -19.84 1.93 -2.64
CA PHE A 57 -21.10 2.68 -2.74
C PHE A 57 -22.29 1.84 -3.23
N ILE A 58 -22.05 0.78 -3.99
CA ILE A 58 -23.10 -0.13 -4.50
C ILE A 58 -23.37 -1.26 -3.48
N ASP A 59 -22.82 -1.14 -2.25
CA ASP A 59 -22.86 -2.14 -1.18
C ASP A 59 -22.39 -3.54 -1.62
N VAL A 60 -21.58 -3.58 -2.69
CA VAL A 60 -20.90 -4.79 -3.10
C VAL A 60 -19.73 -4.97 -2.14
N ARG A 61 -20.00 -5.57 -0.98
CA ARG A 61 -18.97 -6.06 -0.07
C ARG A 61 -18.38 -7.32 -0.70
N LEU A 62 -17.51 -7.15 -1.70
CA LEU A 62 -16.91 -8.29 -2.39
C LEU A 62 -16.21 -9.19 -1.39
N VAL A 63 -15.57 -8.64 -0.34
CA VAL A 63 -14.76 -9.42 0.61
C VAL A 63 -14.59 -8.71 1.96
N ASN A 64 -14.67 -9.46 3.08
CA ASN A 64 -14.08 -9.06 4.36
C ASN A 64 -12.63 -9.57 4.40
N LEU A 65 -11.70 -8.85 3.76
CA LEU A 65 -10.30 -9.27 3.79
C LEU A 65 -9.80 -8.96 5.19
N SER A 66 -9.40 -10.00 5.91
CA SER A 66 -8.75 -9.85 7.20
C SER A 66 -7.43 -9.09 6.98
N PRO A 67 -7.19 -7.99 7.72
CA PRO A 67 -5.91 -7.29 7.68
C PRO A 67 -4.74 -8.23 7.98
N GLU A 68 -4.96 -9.23 8.84
CA GLU A 68 -3.98 -10.24 9.21
C GLU A 68 -3.54 -11.06 7.99
N LEU A 69 -4.47 -11.47 7.12
CA LEU A 69 -4.12 -12.17 5.87
C LEU A 69 -3.22 -11.32 4.96
N ILE A 70 -3.48 -10.01 4.88
CA ILE A 70 -2.65 -9.08 4.10
C ILE A 70 -1.24 -9.00 4.71
N LEU A 71 -1.16 -8.81 6.02
CA LEU A 71 0.11 -8.66 6.74
C LEU A 71 0.93 -9.95 6.80
N GLU A 72 0.30 -11.12 6.85
CA GLU A 72 1.00 -12.40 7.00
C GLU A 72 1.36 -13.04 5.65
N ILE A 73 0.51 -12.89 4.62
CA ILE A 73 0.70 -13.57 3.34
C ILE A 73 1.33 -12.64 2.30
N PHE A 74 0.88 -11.39 2.21
CA PHE A 74 1.30 -10.48 1.14
C PHE A 74 2.50 -9.63 1.53
N LEU A 75 2.52 -9.12 2.77
CA LEU A 75 3.60 -8.23 3.20
C LEU A 75 4.99 -8.89 3.13
N PRO A 76 5.22 -10.14 3.59
CA PRO A 76 6.55 -10.73 3.56
C PRO A 76 7.15 -10.90 2.14
N PRO A 77 6.44 -11.48 1.15
CA PRO A 77 6.99 -11.58 -0.21
C PRO A 77 7.15 -10.22 -0.88
N LEU A 78 6.29 -9.24 -0.60
CA LEU A 78 6.44 -7.87 -1.14
C LEU A 78 7.69 -7.18 -0.59
N LEU A 79 7.93 -7.26 0.72
CA LEU A 79 9.14 -6.72 1.34
C LEU A 79 10.40 -7.44 0.83
N PHE A 80 10.33 -8.76 0.65
CA PHE A 80 11.43 -9.55 0.10
C PHE A 80 11.75 -9.13 -1.35
N GLU A 81 10.74 -8.98 -2.20
CA GLU A 81 10.92 -8.55 -3.60
C GLU A 81 11.52 -7.14 -3.68
N ALA A 82 11.03 -6.21 -2.86
CA ALA A 82 11.56 -4.85 -2.78
C ALA A 82 13.03 -4.85 -2.35
N ALA A 83 13.36 -5.57 -1.27
CA ALA A 83 14.73 -5.68 -0.78
C ALA A 83 15.67 -6.36 -1.80
N TRP A 84 15.16 -7.36 -2.53
CA TRP A 84 15.94 -8.10 -3.53
C TRP A 84 16.28 -7.28 -4.78
N ASN A 85 15.36 -6.42 -5.22
CA ASN A 85 15.58 -5.59 -6.42
C ASN A 85 16.47 -4.38 -6.19
N ILE A 86 16.69 -4.00 -4.93
CA ILE A 86 17.46 -2.79 -4.60
C ILE A 86 18.95 -3.00 -4.81
N ARG A 87 19.55 -2.06 -5.57
CA ARG A 87 20.99 -2.08 -5.85
C ARG A 87 21.77 -1.57 -4.66
N TRP A 88 22.43 -2.49 -3.95
CA TRP A 88 23.28 -2.20 -2.79
C TRP A 88 24.26 -1.03 -3.00
N ARG A 89 24.92 -0.97 -4.17
CA ARG A 89 25.87 0.11 -4.48
C ARG A 89 25.22 1.50 -4.49
N SER A 90 24.04 1.59 -5.12
CA SER A 90 23.28 2.85 -5.22
C SER A 90 22.71 3.28 -3.87
N LEU A 91 22.30 2.32 -3.03
CA LEU A 91 21.83 2.57 -1.67
C LEU A 91 22.97 3.13 -0.81
N LYS A 92 24.16 2.54 -0.89
CA LYS A 92 25.34 3.02 -0.15
C LYS A 92 25.75 4.44 -0.56
N GLU A 93 25.69 4.76 -1.86
CA GLU A 93 25.98 6.11 -2.38
C GLU A 93 24.98 7.18 -1.90
N ASN A 94 23.74 6.80 -1.59
CA ASN A 94 22.67 7.70 -1.14
C ASN A 94 22.22 7.44 0.31
N PHE A 95 23.03 6.73 1.10
CA PHE A 95 22.66 6.28 2.43
C PHE A 95 22.23 7.43 3.35
N LEU A 96 23.01 8.52 3.37
CA LEU A 96 22.72 9.67 4.21
C LEU A 96 21.36 10.33 3.88
N PRO A 97 21.06 10.71 2.62
CA PRO A 97 19.72 11.18 2.25
C PRO A 97 18.60 10.20 2.59
N ILE A 98 18.80 8.90 2.32
CA ILE A 98 17.80 7.86 2.57
C ILE A 98 17.46 7.78 4.06
N THR A 99 18.48 7.65 4.93
CA THR A 99 18.27 7.59 6.37
C THR A 99 17.66 8.88 6.91
N LEU A 100 18.01 10.04 6.35
CA LEU A 100 17.41 11.31 6.75
C LEU A 100 15.91 11.34 6.44
N PHE A 101 15.48 10.88 5.26
CA PHE A 101 14.06 10.81 4.93
C PHE A 101 13.32 9.77 5.77
N ALA A 102 13.88 8.56 5.88
CA ALA A 102 13.26 7.45 6.61
C ALA A 102 13.10 7.72 8.13
N VAL A 103 14.01 8.52 8.72
CA VAL A 103 13.95 8.83 10.17
C VAL A 103 13.39 10.23 10.41
N VAL A 104 14.10 11.25 9.94
CA VAL A 104 13.74 12.65 10.24
C VAL A 104 12.50 13.06 9.48
N GLY A 105 12.37 12.67 8.22
CA GLY A 105 11.19 12.93 7.40
C GLY A 105 9.92 12.32 7.99
N VAL A 106 9.99 11.07 8.44
CA VAL A 106 8.89 10.38 9.13
C VAL A 106 8.53 11.09 10.43
N ILE A 107 9.51 11.41 11.30
CA ILE A 107 9.24 12.12 12.56
C ILE A 107 8.54 13.46 12.31
N ILE A 108 9.03 14.25 11.34
CA ILE A 108 8.41 15.52 10.96
C ILE A 108 6.98 15.31 10.48
N SER A 109 6.74 14.28 9.67
CA SER A 109 5.42 13.96 9.12
C SER A 109 4.43 13.56 10.23
N VAL A 110 4.85 12.66 11.13
CA VAL A 110 4.04 12.24 12.28
C VAL A 110 3.68 13.43 13.16
N ILE A 111 4.66 14.24 13.55
CA ILE A 111 4.43 15.40 14.42
C ILE A 111 3.56 16.44 13.72
N GLY A 112 3.79 16.70 12.43
CA GLY A 112 3.01 17.66 11.64
C GLY A 112 1.54 17.27 11.55
N ILE A 113 1.26 16.01 11.22
CA ILE A 113 -0.12 15.48 11.15
C ILE A 113 -0.76 15.48 12.54
N ALA A 114 -0.06 14.99 13.56
CA ALA A 114 -0.59 14.92 14.91
C ALA A 114 -0.89 16.31 15.49
N PHE A 115 0.00 17.28 15.26
CA PHE A 115 -0.20 18.67 15.68
C PHE A 115 -1.41 19.30 14.99
N ALA A 116 -1.55 19.11 13.68
CA ALA A 116 -2.71 19.59 12.94
C ALA A 116 -4.01 18.97 13.46
N LEU A 117 -4.07 17.65 13.64
CA LEU A 117 -5.26 16.97 14.15
C LEU A 117 -5.59 17.40 15.58
N ASN A 118 -4.61 17.40 16.49
CA ASN A 118 -4.83 17.82 17.87
C ASN A 118 -5.36 19.28 17.95
N THR A 119 -4.82 20.18 17.13
CA THR A 119 -5.20 21.60 17.16
C THR A 119 -6.55 21.88 16.51
N PHE A 120 -6.82 21.31 15.32
CA PHE A 120 -8.02 21.64 14.55
C PHE A 120 -9.24 20.80 14.91
N THR A 121 -9.06 19.56 15.38
CA THR A 121 -10.17 18.67 15.70
C THR A 121 -10.31 18.41 17.21
N GLY A 122 -9.37 18.89 18.03
CA GLY A 122 -9.38 18.69 19.48
C GLY A 122 -9.14 17.24 19.92
N LEU A 123 -8.63 16.38 19.04
CA LEU A 123 -8.37 14.98 19.37
C LEU A 123 -7.26 14.86 20.42
N PRO A 124 -7.35 13.93 21.39
CA PRO A 124 -6.27 13.66 22.32
C PRO A 124 -4.94 13.42 21.59
N LEU A 125 -3.85 13.95 22.14
CA LEU A 125 -2.52 13.87 21.50
C LEU A 125 -2.13 12.42 21.15
N ALA A 126 -2.47 11.46 22.02
CA ALA A 126 -2.20 10.05 21.77
C ALA A 126 -2.90 9.52 20.50
N ILE A 127 -4.16 9.91 20.27
CA ILE A 127 -4.92 9.50 19.07
C ILE A 127 -4.36 10.22 17.84
N ALA A 128 -4.06 11.51 17.96
CA ALA A 128 -3.48 12.28 16.86
C ALA A 128 -2.10 11.75 16.44
N LEU A 129 -1.24 11.37 17.40
CA LEU A 129 0.04 10.71 17.15
C LEU A 129 -0.14 9.34 16.51
N LEU A 130 -1.12 8.55 16.95
CA LEU A 130 -1.43 7.25 16.35
C LEU A 130 -1.83 7.41 14.89
N VAL A 131 -2.74 8.33 14.58
CA VAL A 131 -3.15 8.63 13.20
C VAL A 131 -1.97 9.18 12.39
N GLY A 132 -1.17 10.08 12.96
CA GLY A 132 0.03 10.60 12.32
C GLY A 132 1.04 9.51 11.97
N ALA A 133 1.28 8.58 12.89
CA ALA A 133 2.15 7.42 12.67
C ALA A 133 1.59 6.50 11.57
N SER A 134 0.30 6.19 11.60
CA SER A 134 -0.34 5.37 10.57
C SER A 134 -0.32 6.00 9.18
N LEU A 135 -0.51 7.32 9.07
CA LEU A 135 -0.52 8.04 7.79
C LEU A 135 0.88 8.40 7.28
N SER A 136 1.89 8.42 8.15
CA SER A 136 3.27 8.71 7.75
C SER A 136 3.96 7.53 7.06
N ALA A 137 3.42 6.31 7.16
CA ALA A 137 3.92 5.16 6.43
C ALA A 137 3.71 5.39 4.93
N THR A 138 4.79 5.62 4.18
CA THR A 138 4.80 5.83 2.74
C THR A 138 4.88 4.47 2.01
N ASP A 139 4.08 4.30 0.96
CA ASP A 139 4.24 3.19 0.01
C ASP A 139 4.87 3.73 -1.29
N PRO A 140 6.21 3.70 -1.43
CA PRO A 140 6.86 4.16 -2.62
C PRO A 140 6.73 3.14 -3.74
N VAL A 141 6.26 1.91 -3.56
CA VAL A 141 6.05 1.00 -4.70
C VAL A 141 5.01 1.62 -5.63
N SER A 142 3.94 2.16 -5.05
CA SER A 142 2.92 2.92 -5.77
C SER A 142 3.49 4.21 -6.40
N VAL A 143 4.29 4.98 -5.67
CA VAL A 143 4.85 6.25 -6.16
C VAL A 143 5.94 6.03 -7.21
N VAL A 144 6.78 5.01 -7.06
CA VAL A 144 7.85 4.62 -7.98
C VAL A 144 7.27 4.11 -9.29
N ALA A 145 6.20 3.33 -9.25
CA ALA A 145 5.49 2.90 -10.46
C ALA A 145 5.00 4.12 -11.26
N LEU A 146 4.38 5.08 -10.57
CA LEU A 146 3.91 6.34 -11.15
C LEU A 146 5.08 7.20 -11.68
N PHE A 147 6.17 7.31 -10.93
CA PHE A 147 7.37 8.03 -11.34
C PHE A 147 8.05 7.40 -12.57
N ARG A 148 8.05 6.07 -12.69
CA ARG A 148 8.54 5.37 -13.88
C ARG A 148 7.66 5.67 -15.10
N GLU A 149 6.34 5.69 -14.94
CA GLU A 149 5.40 6.07 -16.01
C GLU A 149 5.58 7.54 -16.45
N LEU A 150 5.87 8.44 -15.51
CA LEU A 150 6.11 9.86 -15.79
C LEU A 150 7.54 10.20 -16.23
N GLY A 151 8.43 9.21 -16.32
CA GLY A 151 9.81 9.42 -16.79
C GLY A 151 10.77 10.05 -15.77
N ALA A 152 10.54 9.83 -14.48
CA ALA A 152 11.38 10.35 -13.40
C ALA A 152 12.84 9.82 -13.48
N SER A 153 13.77 10.60 -12.92
CA SER A 153 15.18 10.25 -12.91
C SER A 153 15.46 8.99 -12.06
N LYS A 154 16.42 8.17 -12.50
CA LYS A 154 16.84 6.94 -11.78
C LYS A 154 17.23 7.21 -10.32
N ARG A 155 17.80 8.39 -10.03
CA ARG A 155 18.19 8.79 -8.68
C ARG A 155 16.98 9.01 -7.77
N LEU A 156 15.92 9.62 -8.27
CA LEU A 156 14.69 9.83 -7.49
C LEU A 156 14.03 8.48 -7.16
N THR A 157 13.99 7.56 -8.13
CA THR A 157 13.52 6.20 -7.90
C THR A 157 14.32 5.49 -6.80
N ILE A 158 15.66 5.57 -6.82
CA ILE A 158 16.53 4.95 -5.81
C ILE A 158 16.28 5.55 -4.41
N LEU A 159 16.11 6.87 -4.32
CA LEU A 159 15.85 7.54 -3.04
C LEU A 159 14.50 7.12 -2.45
N MET A 160 13.45 7.04 -3.28
CA MET A 160 12.12 6.58 -2.85
C MET A 160 12.11 5.10 -2.48
N GLU A 161 12.73 4.24 -3.30
CA GLU A 161 12.87 2.80 -3.02
C GLU A 161 13.65 2.57 -1.70
N GLY A 162 14.67 3.39 -1.43
CA GLY A 162 15.46 3.29 -0.20
C GLY A 162 14.78 3.83 1.06
N GLU A 163 13.90 4.82 0.96
CA GLU A 163 13.21 5.44 2.10
C GLU A 163 12.17 4.52 2.75
N SER A 164 11.57 3.61 1.98
CA SER A 164 10.54 2.70 2.47
C SER A 164 11.00 1.31 2.85
N LEU A 165 12.23 0.93 2.50
CA LEU A 165 12.82 -0.29 3.04
C LEU A 165 13.15 -0.10 4.51
#